data_AF-A0A1B6M6A8-F1
#
_entry.id   AF-A0A1B6M6A8-F1
#
_cell.length_a   1.000
_cell.length_b   1.000
_cell.length_c   1.000
_cell.angle_alpha   90.00
_cell.angle_beta   90.00
_cell.angle_gamma   90.00
#
_symmetry.space_group_name_H-M   'P 1'
#
loop_
_entity.id
_entity.type
_entity.pdbx_description
1 polymer ?
#
loop_
_entity_poly.entity_id
_entity_poly.type
_entity_poly.pdbx_seq_one_letter_code
_entity_poly.pdbx_strand_id
1 'polypeptide(L)'
;IKAPHTKGVAAEFTGMFDIFNKEKRMYVELLPRMYETINHQFGPSYLPCSKENVLVLLDMKEEGYEMAKRHQQLDFYHCAFVLSTIAKYHASSVSILKKDPTFIKNIGRELVYSNENPLGQQMKGWAEPILNIVAEILRKMDGCEKFGELLSSKRDVWEYLVESFKVREDRLNVLNHGDFWVNNMLFKYN
;
A
#
# COMPACT_ATOMS: atom_id res chain seq x y z
N ILE A 1 6.72 4.86 17.64
CA ILE A 1 6.12 6.20 17.43
C ILE A 1 6.39 6.59 15.97
N LYS A 2 5.38 7.07 15.24
CA LYS A 2 5.52 7.60 13.88
C LYS A 2 5.08 9.06 13.85
N ALA A 3 5.81 9.89 13.12
CA ALA A 3 5.50 11.28 12.84
C ALA A 3 5.95 11.61 11.41
N PRO A 4 5.21 12.45 10.67
CA PRO A 4 5.57 12.79 9.30
C PRO A 4 6.84 13.66 9.27
N HIS A 5 7.56 13.59 8.15
CA HIS A 5 8.60 14.57 7.87
C HIS A 5 7.98 15.95 7.75
N THR A 6 8.62 16.97 8.32
CA THR A 6 8.09 18.35 8.33
C THR A 6 8.76 19.26 7.30
N LYS A 7 9.87 18.84 6.70
CA LYS A 7 10.64 19.63 5.72
C LYS A 7 11.28 18.73 4.66
N GLY A 8 11.57 19.32 3.50
CA GLY A 8 12.27 18.69 2.39
C GLY A 8 11.39 17.80 1.50
N VAL A 9 12.01 17.19 0.50
CA VAL A 9 11.33 16.40 -0.54
C VAL A 9 10.45 15.28 0.04
N ALA A 10 10.89 14.64 1.13
CA ALA A 10 10.10 13.60 1.80
C ALA A 10 8.80 14.15 2.42
N ALA A 11 8.82 15.37 2.96
CA ALA A 11 7.65 16.04 3.52
C ALA A 11 6.67 16.47 2.42
N GLU A 12 7.19 17.03 1.33
CA GLU A 12 6.40 17.40 0.14
C GLU A 12 5.71 16.16 -0.45
N PHE A 13 6.47 15.09 -0.67
CA PHE A 13 5.94 13.84 -1.20
C PHE A 13 4.91 13.20 -0.26
N THR A 14 5.19 13.07 1.04
CA THR A 14 4.21 12.49 1.98
C THR A 14 2.95 13.34 2.13
N GLY A 15 3.08 14.67 2.07
CA GLY A 15 1.95 15.61 2.08
C GLY A 15 1.08 15.50 0.83
N MET A 16 1.70 15.41 -0.36
CA MET A 16 0.98 15.26 -1.64
C MET A 16 0.07 14.03 -1.68
N PHE A 17 0.49 12.93 -1.07
CA PHE A 17 -0.23 11.65 -1.08
C PHE A 17 -1.14 11.47 0.14
N ASP A 18 -1.16 12.45 1.05
CA ASP A 18 -1.86 12.40 2.33
C ASP A 18 -1.54 11.13 3.15
N ILE A 19 -0.29 10.67 3.08
CA ILE A 19 0.12 9.33 3.57
C ILE A 19 -0.13 9.21 5.06
N PHE A 20 0.28 10.22 5.84
CA PHE A 20 0.19 10.16 7.29
C PHE A 20 -1.26 10.15 7.79
N ASN A 21 -2.14 10.98 7.21
CA ASN A 21 -3.54 10.98 7.62
C ASN A 21 -4.22 9.68 7.23
N LYS A 22 -3.97 9.16 6.01
CA LYS A 22 -4.45 7.83 5.62
C LYS A 22 -3.98 6.77 6.60
N GLU A 23 -2.67 6.67 6.87
CA GLU A 23 -2.10 5.71 7.82
C GLU A 23 -2.74 5.84 9.21
N LYS A 24 -2.88 7.05 9.74
CA LYS A 24 -3.54 7.28 11.02
C LYS A 24 -4.97 6.74 11.03
N ARG A 25 -5.76 7.01 10.00
CA ARG A 25 -7.13 6.50 9.87
C ARG A 25 -7.17 4.97 9.74
N MET A 26 -6.17 4.35 9.12
CA MET A 26 -6.06 2.89 9.07
C MET A 26 -5.96 2.31 10.49
N TYR A 27 -5.02 2.80 11.30
CA TYR A 27 -4.80 2.28 12.66
C TYR A 27 -5.89 2.67 13.66
N VAL A 28 -6.44 3.88 13.56
CA VAL A 28 -7.40 4.42 14.55
C VAL A 28 -8.84 4.03 14.23
N GLU A 29 -9.20 3.88 12.96
CA GLU A 29 -10.59 3.64 12.55
C GLU A 29 -10.77 2.29 11.85
N LEU A 30 -9.98 1.98 10.80
CA LEU A 30 -10.23 0.81 9.97
C LEU A 30 -9.90 -0.51 10.70
N LEU A 31 -8.68 -0.65 11.22
CA LEU A 31 -8.23 -1.89 11.86
C LEU A 31 -9.11 -2.29 13.06
N PRO A 32 -9.54 -1.36 13.94
CA PRO A 32 -10.52 -1.68 14.99
C PRO A 32 -11.85 -2.21 14.43
N ARG A 33 -12.42 -1.57 13.40
CA ARG A 33 -13.66 -2.06 12.75
C ARG A 33 -13.48 -3.45 12.14
N MET A 34 -12.31 -3.72 11.56
CA MET A 34 -11.99 -5.05 11.02
C MET A 34 -11.88 -6.09 12.13
N TYR A 35 -11.26 -5.75 13.26
CA TYR A 35 -11.19 -6.61 14.44
C TYR A 35 -12.59 -6.93 14.97
N GLU A 36 -13.46 -5.94 15.12
CA GLU A 36 -14.85 -6.16 15.55
C GLU A 36 -15.64 -7.06 14.59
N THR A 37 -15.28 -7.08 13.31
CA THR A 37 -15.99 -7.86 12.30
C THR A 37 -15.61 -9.34 12.30
N ILE A 38 -14.32 -9.67 12.50
CA ILE A 38 -13.82 -11.05 12.35
C ILE A 38 -12.94 -11.55 13.49
N ASN A 39 -12.79 -10.77 14.56
CA ASN A 39 -11.94 -11.06 15.72
C ASN A 39 -10.49 -11.42 15.34
N HIS A 40 -9.89 -10.62 14.46
CA HIS A 40 -8.51 -10.82 13.98
C HIS A 40 -7.74 -9.52 13.95
N GLN A 41 -6.56 -9.52 14.56
CA GLN A 41 -5.67 -8.37 14.65
C GLN A 41 -4.74 -8.33 13.42
N PHE A 42 -4.79 -7.26 12.64
CA PHE A 42 -3.98 -7.11 11.42
C PHE A 42 -2.69 -6.30 11.59
N GLY A 43 -2.52 -5.62 12.72
CA GLY A 43 -1.37 -4.78 13.00
C GLY A 43 -1.30 -4.38 14.47
N PRO A 44 -0.28 -3.62 14.89
CA PRO A 44 -0.17 -3.16 16.27
C PRO A 44 -1.36 -2.29 16.68
N SER A 45 -1.75 -2.39 17.95
CA SER A 45 -2.77 -1.51 18.52
C SER A 45 -2.26 -0.08 18.62
N TYR A 46 -3.14 0.86 18.28
CA TYR A 46 -2.92 2.28 18.52
C TYR A 46 -3.01 2.61 20.01
N LEU A 47 -2.09 3.45 20.48
CA LEU A 47 -2.11 4.03 21.82
C LEU A 47 -2.51 5.51 21.73
N PRO A 48 -3.59 5.94 22.43
CA PRO A 48 -4.05 7.33 22.41
C PRO A 48 -2.93 8.32 22.76
N CYS A 49 -2.80 9.36 21.93
CA CYS A 49 -1.82 10.41 22.11
C CYS A 49 -2.45 11.77 21.79
N SER A 50 -2.25 12.76 22.65
CA SER A 50 -2.77 14.13 22.47
C SER A 50 -1.94 14.96 21.50
N LYS A 51 -0.77 14.49 21.08
CA LYS A 51 0.07 15.23 20.12
C LYS A 51 -0.49 15.10 18.70
N GLU A 52 -0.68 16.23 18.06
CA GLU A 52 -1.00 16.28 16.63
C GLU A 52 0.13 15.68 15.79
N ASN A 53 -0.22 15.10 14.64
CA ASN A 53 0.71 14.49 13.70
C ASN A 53 1.65 13.44 14.33
N VAL A 54 1.19 12.77 15.39
CA VAL A 54 1.88 11.64 16.03
C VAL A 54 0.97 10.42 16.06
N LEU A 55 1.51 9.28 15.67
CA LEU A 55 0.89 7.97 15.80
C LEU A 55 1.74 7.10 16.74
N VAL A 56 1.16 6.67 17.85
CA VAL A 56 1.81 5.77 18.81
C VAL A 56 1.20 4.39 18.63
N LEU A 57 2.06 3.40 18.42
CA LEU A 57 1.70 2.00 18.18
C LEU A 57 2.48 1.14 19.18
N LEU A 58 1.89 0.03 19.61
CA LEU A 58 2.61 -0.97 20.40
C LEU A 58 3.84 -1.49 19.64
N ASP A 59 4.93 -1.71 20.37
CA ASP A 59 6.13 -2.31 19.82
C ASP A 59 5.93 -3.83 19.71
N MET A 60 5.74 -4.30 18.48
CA MET A 60 5.52 -5.72 18.22
C MET A 60 6.77 -6.56 18.49
N LYS A 61 7.96 -5.95 18.54
CA LYS A 61 9.20 -6.67 18.85
C LYS A 61 9.20 -7.18 20.29
N GLU A 62 8.70 -6.37 21.23
CA GLU A 62 8.55 -6.76 22.65
C GLU A 62 7.52 -7.90 22.80
N GLU A 63 6.58 -8.02 21.86
CA GLU A 63 5.62 -9.11 21.76
C GLU A 63 6.17 -10.36 21.05
N GLY A 64 7.47 -10.36 20.69
CA GLY A 64 8.16 -11.48 20.03
C GLY A 64 7.89 -11.60 18.54
N TYR A 65 7.42 -10.53 17.89
CA TYR A 65 7.30 -10.49 16.44
C TYR A 65 8.59 -9.98 15.79
N GLU A 66 8.91 -10.55 14.63
CA GLU A 66 10.10 -10.23 13.87
C GLU A 66 9.76 -10.05 12.39
N MET A 67 10.53 -9.20 11.71
CA MET A 67 10.46 -9.03 10.27
C MET A 67 11.27 -10.13 9.58
N ALA A 68 10.69 -10.78 8.58
CA ALA A 68 11.43 -11.76 7.77
C ALA A 68 12.55 -11.08 6.97
N LYS A 69 13.66 -11.80 6.80
CA LYS A 69 14.81 -11.29 6.03
C LYS A 69 14.46 -11.22 4.55
N ARG A 70 14.30 -10.00 4.02
CA ARG A 70 13.97 -9.75 2.59
C ARG A 70 14.81 -10.55 1.59
N HIS A 71 16.11 -10.71 1.85
CA HIS A 71 17.03 -11.43 0.94
C HIS A 71 16.85 -12.96 0.96
N GLN A 72 16.19 -13.51 1.99
CA GLN A 72 15.93 -14.94 2.12
C GLN A 72 14.61 -15.36 1.46
N GLN A 73 13.81 -14.38 1.00
CA GLN A 73 12.44 -14.60 0.50
C GLN A 73 11.55 -15.22 1.59
N LEU A 74 10.26 -15.41 1.27
CA LEU A 74 9.33 -16.09 2.15
C LEU A 74 9.24 -17.56 1.73
N ASP A 75 9.33 -18.48 2.69
CA ASP A 75 9.04 -19.89 2.42
C ASP A 75 7.53 -20.12 2.23
N PHE A 76 7.16 -21.37 1.96
CA PHE A 76 5.77 -21.75 1.74
C PHE A 76 4.87 -21.43 2.94
N TYR A 77 5.32 -21.65 4.17
CA TYR A 77 4.52 -21.44 5.37
C TYR A 77 4.27 -19.96 5.63
N HIS A 78 5.30 -19.13 5.46
CA HIS A 78 5.16 -17.68 5.49
C HIS A 78 4.16 -17.20 4.42
N CYS A 79 4.32 -17.66 3.18
CA CYS A 79 3.42 -17.30 2.08
C CYS A 79 1.96 -17.70 2.37
N ALA A 80 1.73 -18.93 2.83
CA ALA A 80 0.40 -19.42 3.18
C ALA A 80 -0.24 -18.58 4.30
N PHE A 81 0.54 -18.24 5.33
CA PHE A 81 0.08 -17.38 6.42
C PHE A 81 -0.25 -15.96 5.94
N VAL A 82 0.64 -15.34 5.17
CA VAL A 82 0.46 -13.99 4.60
C VAL A 82 -0.76 -13.93 3.69
N LEU A 83 -0.93 -14.92 2.80
CA LEU A 83 -2.08 -15.00 1.89
C LEU A 83 -3.40 -15.23 2.65
N SER A 84 -3.41 -16.07 3.69
CA SER A 84 -4.58 -16.25 4.55
C SER A 84 -4.94 -14.95 5.28
N THR A 85 -3.94 -14.24 5.80
CA THR A 85 -4.13 -12.98 6.52
C THR A 85 -4.66 -11.88 5.60
N ILE A 86 -4.09 -11.69 4.41
CA ILE A 86 -4.61 -10.66 3.48
C ILE A 86 -5.99 -11.02 2.92
N ALA A 87 -6.32 -12.31 2.78
CA ALA A 87 -7.67 -12.74 2.42
C ALA A 87 -8.69 -12.35 3.50
N LYS A 88 -8.36 -12.52 4.79
CA LYS A 88 -9.18 -12.04 5.91
C LYS A 88 -9.32 -10.51 5.87
N TYR A 89 -8.23 -9.80 5.61
CA TYR A 89 -8.24 -8.33 5.50
C TYR A 89 -9.20 -7.86 4.41
N HIS A 90 -9.09 -8.46 3.22
CA HIS A 90 -10.00 -8.19 2.11
C HIS A 90 -11.45 -8.51 2.46
N ALA A 91 -11.73 -9.66 3.07
CA ALA A 91 -13.09 -10.05 3.48
C ALA A 91 -13.69 -9.07 4.51
N SER A 92 -12.91 -8.64 5.50
CA SER A 92 -13.32 -7.61 6.47
C SER A 92 -13.63 -6.29 5.79
N SER A 93 -12.82 -5.87 4.81
CA SER A 93 -13.07 -4.63 4.06
C SER A 93 -14.38 -4.68 3.28
N VAL A 94 -14.75 -5.83 2.70
CA VAL A 94 -16.02 -6.02 2.00
C VAL A 94 -17.20 -5.93 2.97
N SER A 95 -17.06 -6.51 4.16
CA SER A 95 -18.09 -6.43 5.20
C SER A 95 -18.32 -4.98 5.65
N ILE A 96 -17.24 -4.22 5.87
CA ILE A 96 -17.31 -2.79 6.22
C ILE A 96 -17.89 -1.98 5.06
N LEU A 97 -17.47 -2.23 3.83
CA LEU A 97 -17.98 -1.57 2.62
C LEU A 97 -19.50 -1.72 2.50
N LYS A 98 -20.05 -2.90 2.80
CA LYS A 98 -21.50 -3.14 2.76
C LYS A 98 -22.27 -2.36 3.84
N LYS A 99 -21.65 -2.09 4.99
CA LYS A 99 -22.28 -1.38 6.11
C LYS A 99 -22.11 0.14 6.01
N ASP A 100 -20.94 0.59 5.57
CA ASP A 100 -20.55 2.00 5.49
C ASP A 100 -19.71 2.24 4.21
N PRO A 101 -20.38 2.36 3.05
CA PRO A 101 -19.70 2.54 1.76
C PRO A 101 -18.87 3.83 1.71
N THR A 102 -19.38 4.89 2.34
CA THR A 102 -18.75 6.22 2.36
C THR A 102 -17.40 6.17 3.06
N PHE A 103 -17.29 5.44 4.16
CA PHE A 103 -16.01 5.28 4.87
C PHE A 103 -14.94 4.61 3.99
N ILE A 104 -15.26 3.49 3.34
CA ILE A 104 -14.31 2.79 2.46
C ILE A 104 -13.97 3.66 1.25
N LYS A 105 -14.93 4.36 0.65
CA LYS A 105 -14.68 5.28 -0.47
C LYS A 105 -13.73 6.41 -0.07
N ASN A 106 -13.84 6.94 1.15
CA ASN A 106 -12.98 8.02 1.62
C ASN A 106 -11.55 7.56 1.93
N ILE A 107 -11.37 6.36 2.48
CA ILE A 107 -10.02 5.85 2.85
C ILE A 107 -9.31 5.17 1.68
N GLY A 108 -10.07 4.52 0.78
CA GLY A 108 -9.57 3.75 -0.36
C GLY A 108 -9.52 4.52 -1.68
N ARG A 109 -9.68 5.85 -1.66
CA ARG A 109 -9.62 6.65 -2.89
C ARG A 109 -8.21 6.58 -3.50
N GLU A 110 -8.16 6.09 -4.75
CA GLU A 110 -6.97 6.15 -5.59
C GLU A 110 -6.65 7.60 -5.97
N LEU A 111 -5.38 8.01 -5.78
CA LEU A 111 -4.92 9.38 -6.04
C LEU A 111 -3.77 9.42 -7.05
N VAL A 112 -2.97 8.37 -7.10
CA VAL A 112 -1.72 8.24 -7.88
C VAL A 112 -2.05 8.02 -9.34
N TYR A 113 -2.85 7.01 -9.66
CA TYR A 113 -3.19 6.64 -11.04
C TYR A 113 -4.55 7.20 -11.42
N SER A 114 -4.63 8.51 -11.58
CA SER A 114 -5.89 9.22 -11.86
C SER A 114 -5.67 10.42 -12.78
N ASN A 115 -6.58 10.63 -13.72
CA ASN A 115 -6.57 11.82 -14.58
C ASN A 115 -7.34 13.00 -13.97
N GLU A 116 -8.00 12.81 -12.83
CA GLU A 116 -8.98 13.76 -12.30
C GLU A 116 -8.39 14.70 -11.24
N ASN A 117 -7.17 14.46 -10.78
CA ASN A 117 -6.57 15.21 -9.68
C ASN A 117 -5.13 15.65 -9.97
N PRO A 118 -4.64 16.72 -9.29
CA PRO A 118 -3.31 17.27 -9.54
C PRO A 118 -2.15 16.29 -9.33
N LEU A 119 -2.22 15.45 -8.30
CA LEU A 119 -1.19 14.44 -8.04
C LEU A 119 -1.11 13.46 -9.21
N GLY A 120 -2.26 12.97 -9.69
CA GLY A 120 -2.29 12.06 -10.82
C GLY A 120 -1.75 12.68 -12.12
N GLN A 121 -2.04 13.96 -12.39
CA GLN A 121 -1.45 14.68 -13.52
C GLN A 121 0.08 14.80 -13.41
N GLN A 122 0.60 15.05 -12.21
CA GLN A 122 2.04 15.05 -11.97
C GLN A 122 2.66 13.66 -12.17
N MET A 123 2.01 12.62 -11.66
CA MET A 123 2.46 11.23 -11.84
C MET A 123 2.42 10.80 -13.32
N LYS A 124 1.43 11.26 -14.10
CA LYS A 124 1.38 11.07 -15.56
C LYS A 124 2.65 11.58 -16.23
N GLY A 125 3.06 12.79 -15.87
CA GLY A 125 4.29 13.42 -16.40
C GLY A 125 5.57 12.65 -16.07
N TRP A 126 5.56 11.78 -15.06
CA TRP A 126 6.70 10.95 -14.68
C TRP A 126 6.65 9.53 -15.24
N ALA A 127 5.47 9.02 -15.59
CA ALA A 127 5.29 7.62 -15.99
C ALA A 127 6.13 7.22 -17.21
N GLU A 128 6.05 7.98 -18.31
CA GLU A 128 6.83 7.69 -19.52
C GLU A 128 8.33 7.93 -19.35
N PRO A 129 8.80 9.05 -18.76
CA PRO A 129 10.23 9.25 -18.53
C PRO A 129 10.86 8.15 -17.67
N ILE A 130 10.20 7.73 -16.59
CA ILE A 130 10.69 6.65 -15.73
C ILE A 130 10.81 5.35 -16.53
N LEU A 131 9.77 5.00 -17.31
CA LEU A 131 9.80 3.79 -18.13
C LEU A 131 10.92 3.82 -19.16
N ASN A 132 11.14 4.95 -19.83
CA ASN A 132 12.20 5.13 -20.82
C ASN A 132 13.59 5.03 -20.20
N ILE A 133 13.79 5.61 -19.01
CA ILE A 133 15.05 5.48 -18.25
C ILE A 133 15.32 4.02 -17.91
N VAL A 134 14.32 3.30 -17.39
CA VAL A 134 14.47 1.87 -17.05
C VAL A 134 14.76 1.05 -18.30
N ALA A 135 14.06 1.31 -19.41
CA ALA A 135 14.30 0.63 -20.67
C ALA A 135 15.74 0.83 -21.17
N GLU A 136 16.25 2.06 -21.12
CA GLU A 136 17.61 2.38 -21.54
C GLU A 136 18.68 1.74 -20.65
N ILE A 137 18.44 1.69 -19.33
CA ILE A 137 19.33 0.98 -18.40
C ILE A 137 19.39 -0.50 -18.77
N LEU A 138 18.24 -1.15 -18.99
CA LEU A 138 18.18 -2.57 -19.33
C LEU A 138 18.81 -2.89 -20.68
N ARG A 139 18.74 -1.99 -21.66
CA ARG A 139 19.44 -2.14 -22.95
C ARG A 139 20.96 -2.14 -22.83
N LYS A 140 21.49 -1.48 -21.81
CA LYS A 140 22.94 -1.39 -21.55
C LYS A 140 23.44 -2.48 -20.60
N MET A 141 22.53 -3.24 -20.00
CA MET A 141 22.86 -4.33 -19.10
C MET A 141 22.96 -5.63 -19.89
N ASP A 142 24.13 -6.26 -19.85
CA ASP A 142 24.42 -7.51 -20.55
C ASP A 142 23.38 -8.60 -20.22
N GLY A 143 22.78 -9.17 -21.26
CA GLY A 143 21.75 -10.20 -21.16
C GLY A 143 20.34 -9.69 -20.83
N CYS A 144 20.13 -8.37 -20.75
CA CYS A 144 18.84 -7.75 -20.42
C CYS A 144 18.22 -6.94 -21.57
N GLU A 145 18.85 -6.93 -22.75
CA GLU A 145 18.50 -6.08 -23.88
C GLU A 145 17.04 -6.27 -24.31
N LYS A 146 16.60 -7.53 -24.38
CA LYS A 146 15.22 -7.91 -24.70
C LYS A 146 14.17 -7.28 -23.77
N PHE A 147 14.51 -7.06 -22.50
CA PHE A 147 13.60 -6.43 -21.54
C PHE A 147 13.53 -4.92 -21.76
N GLY A 148 14.66 -4.31 -22.10
CA GLY A 148 14.70 -2.91 -22.52
C GLY A 148 13.86 -2.68 -23.79
N GLU A 149 13.98 -3.55 -24.79
CA GLU A 149 13.13 -3.52 -25.98
C GLU A 149 11.64 -3.71 -25.65
N LEU A 150 11.32 -4.69 -24.79
CA LEU A 150 9.96 -4.95 -24.33
C LEU A 150 9.34 -3.70 -23.69
N LEU A 151 10.05 -3.04 -22.78
CA LEU A 151 9.53 -1.83 -22.12
C LEU A 151 9.34 -0.69 -23.12
N SER A 152 10.30 -0.46 -24.02
CA SER A 152 10.17 0.58 -25.06
C SER A 152 9.09 0.28 -26.10
N SER A 153 8.66 -0.97 -26.25
CA SER A 153 7.56 -1.34 -27.14
C SER A 153 6.19 -0.96 -26.57
N LYS A 154 6.10 -0.73 -25.24
CA LYS A 154 4.84 -0.38 -24.60
C LYS A 154 4.41 1.03 -24.97
N ARG A 155 3.10 1.21 -25.11
CA ARG A 155 2.40 2.47 -25.37
C ARG A 155 1.25 2.56 -24.38
N ASP A 156 0.74 3.76 -24.15
CA ASP A 156 -0.45 4.01 -23.34
C ASP A 156 -0.36 3.41 -21.92
N VAL A 157 0.87 3.35 -21.37
CA VAL A 157 1.15 2.71 -20.08
C VAL A 157 0.42 3.44 -18.97
N TRP A 158 0.35 4.77 -19.07
CA TRP A 158 -0.40 5.57 -18.12
C TRP A 158 -1.89 5.25 -18.15
N GLU A 159 -2.49 5.22 -19.34
CA GLU A 159 -3.91 4.91 -19.53
C GLU A 159 -4.24 3.51 -19.01
N TYR A 160 -3.35 2.53 -19.26
CA TYR A 160 -3.47 1.18 -18.69
C TYR A 160 -3.41 1.19 -17.15
N LEU A 161 -2.50 1.95 -16.55
CA LEU A 161 -2.39 2.09 -15.09
C LEU A 161 -3.65 2.73 -14.51
N VAL A 162 -4.13 3.84 -15.09
CA VAL A 162 -5.37 4.49 -14.63
C VAL A 162 -6.55 3.53 -14.71
N GLU A 163 -6.68 2.77 -15.79
CA GLU A 163 -7.77 1.79 -15.94
C GLU A 163 -7.66 0.62 -14.94
N SER A 164 -6.44 0.13 -14.70
CA SER A 164 -6.20 -1.00 -13.79
C SER A 164 -6.56 -0.72 -12.33
N PHE A 165 -6.59 0.55 -11.94
CA PHE A 165 -6.91 0.99 -10.58
C PHE A 165 -8.34 1.54 -10.43
N LYS A 166 -9.16 1.54 -11.49
CA LYS A 166 -10.57 1.92 -11.38
C LYS A 166 -11.37 0.86 -10.64
N VAL A 167 -12.30 1.33 -9.81
CA VAL A 167 -13.33 0.48 -9.20
C VAL A 167 -14.19 -0.11 -10.30
N ARG A 168 -14.43 -1.43 -10.22
CA ARG A 168 -15.23 -2.16 -11.20
C ARG A 168 -16.56 -2.59 -10.61
N GLU A 169 -17.64 -1.92 -10.99
CA GLU A 169 -18.98 -2.16 -10.43
C GLU A 169 -19.50 -3.60 -10.67
N ASP A 170 -19.01 -4.27 -11.73
CA ASP A 170 -19.35 -5.65 -12.09
C ASP A 170 -18.57 -6.72 -11.30
N ARG A 171 -17.68 -6.32 -10.38
CA ARG A 171 -16.74 -7.22 -9.68
C ARG A 171 -16.75 -7.02 -8.17
N LEU A 172 -16.15 -7.99 -7.48
CA LEU A 172 -15.83 -7.85 -6.07
C LEU A 172 -14.66 -6.88 -5.91
N ASN A 173 -14.93 -5.70 -5.35
CA ASN A 173 -13.91 -4.73 -4.96
C ASN A 173 -13.59 -4.90 -3.48
N VAL A 174 -12.31 -4.79 -3.14
CA VAL A 174 -11.79 -4.90 -1.78
C VAL A 174 -10.88 -3.71 -1.51
N LEU A 175 -10.74 -3.30 -0.24
CA LEU A 175 -9.72 -2.33 0.11
C LEU A 175 -8.36 -3.04 0.15
N ASN A 176 -7.40 -2.59 -0.66
CA ASN A 176 -6.05 -3.14 -0.65
C ASN A 176 -5.23 -2.61 0.55
N HIS A 177 -4.15 -3.33 0.91
CA HIS A 177 -3.18 -2.85 1.91
C HIS A 177 -2.34 -1.66 1.41
N GLY A 178 -2.14 -1.53 0.09
CA GLY A 178 -1.43 -0.39 -0.53
C GLY A 178 0.10 -0.49 -0.53
N ASP A 179 0.70 -1.17 0.45
CA ASP A 179 2.15 -1.44 0.49
C ASP A 179 2.44 -2.86 1.05
N PHE A 180 2.01 -3.90 0.31
CA PHE A 180 2.01 -5.28 0.79
C PHE A 180 3.29 -6.04 0.42
N TRP A 181 4.34 -5.87 1.22
CA TRP A 181 5.63 -6.52 1.04
C TRP A 181 6.29 -6.87 2.38
N VAL A 182 7.38 -7.64 2.34
CA VAL A 182 8.02 -8.26 3.51
C VAL A 182 8.35 -7.29 4.65
N ASN A 183 8.69 -6.03 4.34
CA ASN A 183 9.02 -5.04 5.37
C ASN A 183 7.81 -4.55 6.18
N ASN A 184 6.60 -4.79 5.67
CA ASN A 184 5.34 -4.49 6.36
C ASN A 184 4.66 -5.77 6.87
N MET A 185 5.40 -6.87 6.94
CA MET A 185 4.94 -8.15 7.47
C MET A 185 5.76 -8.51 8.70
N LEU A 186 5.07 -8.86 9.77
CA LEU A 186 5.67 -9.32 11.01
C LEU A 186 5.21 -10.75 11.29
N PHE A 187 6.15 -11.59 11.70
CA PHE A 187 5.94 -13.00 11.99
C PHE A 187 6.31 -13.26 13.44
N LYS A 188 5.53 -14.10 14.11
CA LYS A 188 5.85 -14.60 15.44
C LYS A 188 6.09 -16.10 15.31
N TYR A 189 7.32 -16.51 15.61
CA TYR A 189 7.72 -17.91 15.56
C TYR A 189 7.42 -18.57 16.91
N ASN A 190 7.01 -19.83 16.88
CA ASN A 190 6.83 -20.65 18.08
C ASN A 190 8.14 -21.28 18.51
#